data_AF-A0A2I0I0W4-F1
#
_entry.id   AF-A0A2I0I0W4-F1
#
_cell.length_a   1.000
_cell.length_b   1.000
_cell.length_c   1.000
_cell.angle_alpha   90.00
_cell.angle_beta   90.00
_cell.angle_gamma   90.00
#
_symmetry.space_group_name_H-M   'P 1'
#
loop_
_entity.id
_entity.type
_entity.pdbx_description
1 polymer ?
#
loop_
_entity_poly.entity_id
_entity_poly.type
_entity_poly.pdbx_seq_one_letter_code
_entity_poly.pdbx_strand_id
1 'polypeptide(L)' 'MLAIFHKAFVHPPEELNSPASQSSPRRPKLPDETLKEFLSHHPQNTFSMSFGDAAVLAYVRPENHFSHQQ' A
#
# COMPACT_ATOMS: atom_id res chain seq x y z
N MET A 1 -2.44 4.55 4.09
CA MET A 1 -1.16 4.72 3.38
C MET A 1 -0.78 3.39 2.75
N LEU A 2 -0.14 3.41 1.57
CA LEU A 2 0.32 2.23 0.84
C LEU A 2 1.77 2.47 0.39
N ALA A 3 2.65 1.49 0.59
CA ALA A 3 4.00 1.50 0.07
C ALA A 3 4.27 0.19 -0.68
N ILE A 4 4.89 0.29 -1.85
CA ILE A 4 5.20 -0.83 -2.75
C ILE A 4 6.70 -0.80 -3.03
N PHE A 5 7.36 -1.94 -2.85
CA PHE A 5 8.77 -2.12 -3.16
C PHE A 5 8.91 -3.15 -4.27
N HIS A 6 9.62 -2.80 -5.33
CA HIS A 6 9.96 -3.75 -6.38
C HIS A 6 11.10 -4.65 -5.90
N LYS A 7 11.02 -5.95 -6.24
CA LYS A 7 11.89 -7.04 -5.73
C LYS A 7 13.40 -6.79 -5.84
N ALA A 8 13.83 -5.80 -6.62
CA ALA A 8 15.24 -5.48 -6.81
C ALA A 8 15.90 -4.80 -5.58
N PHE A 9 15.14 -4.35 -4.57
CA PHE A 9 15.70 -3.47 -3.53
C PHE A 9 15.50 -3.92 -2.06
N VAL A 10 14.73 -4.98 -1.80
CA VAL A 10 14.51 -5.48 -0.42
C VAL A 10 14.10 -6.95 -0.42
N HIS A 11 14.65 -7.72 0.52
CA HIS A 11 14.15 -9.05 0.81
C HIS A 11 12.73 -8.95 1.40
N PRO A 12 11.74 -9.69 0.87
CA PRO A 12 10.42 -9.70 1.44
C PRO A 12 10.46 -10.24 2.88
N PRO A 13 9.60 -9.74 3.80
CA PRO A 13 9.53 -10.23 5.17
C PRO A 13 9.21 -11.73 5.21
N GLU A 14 9.90 -12.49 6.06
CA GLU A 14 9.72 -13.94 6.18
C GLU A 14 8.32 -14.31 6.68
N GLU A 15 7.68 -13.42 7.45
CA GLU A 15 6.32 -13.55 7.98
C GLU A 15 5.27 -13.65 6.86
N LEU A 16 5.59 -13.17 5.65
CA LEU A 16 4.72 -13.33 4.48
C LEU A 16 4.55 -14.80 4.08
N ASN A 17 5.50 -15.67 4.44
CA ASN A 17 5.45 -17.11 4.19
C ASN A 17 4.73 -17.89 5.30
N SER A 18 4.17 -17.20 6.30
CA SER A 18 3.45 -17.85 7.40
C SER A 18 2.18 -18.57 6.93
N PRO A 19 1.71 -19.61 7.64
CA PRO A 19 0.47 -20.32 7.31
C PRO A 19 -0.77 -19.40 7.25
N ALA A 20 -0.78 -18.30 8.03
CA ALA A 20 -1.85 -17.32 8.01
C ALA A 20 -2.01 -16.64 6.64
N SER A 21 -0.88 -16.36 5.96
CA SER A 21 -0.86 -15.80 4.60
C SER A 21 -1.51 -16.74 3.59
N GLN A 22 -1.25 -18.05 3.71
CA GLN A 22 -1.77 -19.10 2.83
C GLN A 22 -3.25 -19.43 3.06
N SER A 23 -3.75 -19.20 4.27
CA SER A 23 -5.16 -19.44 4.62
C SER A 23 -6.13 -18.38 4.08
N SER A 24 -5.61 -17.26 3.56
CA SER A 24 -6.48 -16.22 3.01
C SER A 24 -7.03 -16.66 1.65
N PRO A 25 -8.36 -16.59 1.42
CA PRO A 25 -8.96 -16.97 0.13
C PRO A 25 -8.65 -15.95 -0.98
N ARG A 26 -8.03 -14.82 -0.64
CA ARG A 26 -7.69 -13.74 -1.58
C ARG A 26 -6.24 -13.88 -2.01
N ARG A 27 -6.03 -14.15 -3.30
CA ARG A 27 -4.69 -14.08 -3.88
C ARG A 27 -4.12 -12.66 -3.76
N PRO A 28 -2.81 -12.52 -3.46
CA PRO A 28 -2.14 -11.23 -3.55
C PRO A 28 -2.31 -10.64 -4.95
N LYS A 29 -2.67 -9.36 -5.03
CA LYS A 29 -2.79 -8.62 -6.30
C LYS A 29 -1.42 -8.22 -6.80
N LEU A 30 -1.31 -7.92 -8.09
CA LEU A 30 -0.08 -7.34 -8.62
C LEU A 30 0.16 -5.95 -8.01
N PRO A 31 1.43 -5.50 -7.90
CA PRO A 31 1.75 -4.16 -7.40
C PRO A 31 0.95 -3.05 -8.08
N ASP A 32 0.90 -3.06 -9.41
CA ASP A 32 0.18 -2.06 -10.21
C ASP A 32 -1.34 -2.10 -9.99
N GLU A 33 -1.90 -3.29 -9.87
CA GLU A 33 -3.33 -3.48 -9.57
C GLU A 33 -3.66 -2.93 -8.18
N THR A 34 -2.78 -3.20 -7.19
CA THR A 34 -2.93 -2.72 -5.82
C THR A 34 -2.87 -1.21 -5.76
N LEU A 35 -1.93 -0.59 -6.49
CA LEU A 35 -1.82 0.86 -6.58
C LEU A 35 -3.07 1.47 -7.23
N LYS A 36 -3.48 0.94 -8.39
CA LYS A 36 -4.67 1.43 -9.10
C LYS A 36 -5.92 1.31 -8.25
N GLU A 37 -6.10 0.19 -7.56
CA GLU A 37 -7.20 -0.01 -6.63
C GLU A 37 -7.16 1.02 -5.49
N PHE A 38 -6.01 1.22 -4.85
CA PHE A 38 -5.85 2.18 -3.77
C PHE A 38 -6.22 3.61 -4.21
N LEU A 39 -5.75 4.02 -5.39
CA LEU A 39 -6.08 5.33 -5.95
C LEU A 39 -7.56 5.46 -6.30
N SER A 40 -8.17 4.39 -6.84
CA SER A 40 -9.60 4.39 -7.20
C SER A 40 -10.54 4.50 -6.00
N HIS A 41 -10.14 3.99 -4.83
CA HIS A 41 -10.91 4.13 -3.60
C HIS A 41 -10.85 5.54 -2.99
N HIS A 42 -9.85 6.35 -3.34
CA HIS A 42 -9.60 7.66 -2.74
C HIS A 42 -9.35 8.76 -3.78
N PRO A 43 -10.28 8.99 -4.73
CA PRO A 43 -10.03 9.80 -5.92
C PRO A 43 -9.71 11.27 -5.63
N GLN A 44 -10.20 11.83 -4.52
CA GLN A 44 -10.11 13.27 -4.22
C GLN A 44 -9.05 13.62 -3.19
N ASN A 45 -8.48 12.64 -2.49
CA ASN A 45 -7.66 12.90 -1.32
C ASN A 45 -6.42 12.03 -1.23
N THR A 46 -5.95 11.54 -2.38
CA THR A 46 -4.78 10.68 -2.48
C THR A 46 -3.69 11.34 -3.32
N PHE A 47 -2.43 11.06 -3.00
CA PHE A 47 -1.29 11.34 -3.85
C PHE A 47 -0.37 10.13 -3.89
N SER A 48 0.39 10.00 -4.96
CA SER A 48 1.43 9.00 -5.10
C SER A 48 2.74 9.63 -5.54
N MET A 49 3.84 9.00 -5.14
CA MET A 49 5.20 9.37 -5.51
C MET A 49 5.95 8.10 -5.89
N SER A 50 6.60 8.11 -7.05
CA SER A 50 7.45 7.02 -7.52
C SER A 50 8.93 7.34 -7.27
N PHE A 51 9.68 6.31 -6.89
CA PHE A 51 11.13 6.35 -6.72
C PHE A 51 11.78 5.58 -7.88
N GLY A 52 11.69 6.16 -9.09
CA GLY A 52 12.02 5.44 -10.33
C GLY A 52 11.25 4.13 -10.42
N ASP A 53 11.94 3.05 -10.78
CA ASP A 53 11.38 1.70 -10.83
C ASP A 53 11.57 0.91 -9.52
N ALA A 54 12.05 1.57 -8.46
CA ALA A 54 12.40 0.90 -7.20
C ALA A 54 11.21 0.77 -6.25
N ALA A 55 10.42 1.83 -6.10
CA ALA A 55 9.31 1.86 -5.15
C ALA A 55 8.24 2.88 -5.50
N VAL A 56 7.05 2.70 -4.92
CA VAL A 56 5.96 3.68 -4.96
C VAL A 56 5.44 3.90 -3.54
N LEU A 57 5.25 5.16 -3.16
CA LEU A 57 4.55 5.56 -1.95
C LEU A 57 3.23 6.24 -2.34
N ALA A 58 2.11 5.77 -1.80
CA ALA A 58 0.81 6.39 -1.95
C ALA A 58 0.20 6.70 -0.59
N TYR A 59 -0.37 7.90 -0.46
CA TYR A 59 -0.89 8.41 0.79
C TYR A 59 -2.24 9.08 0.58
N VAL A 60 -3.16 8.80 1.48
CA VAL A 60 -4.48 9.44 1.55
C VAL A 60 -4.45 10.36 2.74
N ARG A 61 -4.75 11.64 2.54
CA ARG A 61 -4.83 12.56 3.68
C ARG A 61 -6.01 12.12 4.56
N PRO A 62 -5.81 11.96 5.87
CA PRO A 62 -6.93 11.68 6.76
C PRO A 62 -7.92 12.85 6.70
N GLU A 63 -9.21 12.55 6.62
CA GLU A 63 -10.26 13.54 6.88
C GLU A 63 -10.08 13.99 8.34
N ASN A 64 -9.75 15.26 8.54
CA ASN A 64 -9.41 15.80 9.84
C ASN A 64 -10.58 15.62 10.83
N HIS A 65 -10.49 14.59 11.67
CA HIS A 65 -11.10 14.62 12.99
C HIS A 65 -10.00 14.94 14.01
N PHE A 66 -9.36 16.11 13.84
CA PHE A 66 -8.72 16.74 14.98
C PHE A 66 -9.83 17.23 15.92
N SER A 67 -10.44 16.31 16.65
CA SER A 67 -11.01 16.67 17.94
C SER A 67 -9.81 17.04 18.80
N HIS A 68 -9.44 18.32 18.80
CA HIS A 68 -8.68 18.92 19.88
C HIS A 68 -9.49 18.68 21.17
N GLN A 69 -9.25 17.54 21.83
CA GLN A 69 -9.60 17.37 23.22
C GLN A 69 -8.48 18.04 24.01
N GLN A 70 -8.73 19.31 24.34
CA GLN A 70 -7.99 20.09 25.32
C GLN A 70 -8.32 19.60 26.73
#